data_AF-A0A815H660-F1
#
_entry.id   AF-A0A815H660-F1
#
_cell.length_a   1.000
_cell.length_b   1.000
_cell.length_c   1.000
_cell.angle_alpha   90.00
_cell.angle_beta   90.00
_cell.angle_gamma   90.00
#
_symmetry.space_group_name_H-M   'P 1'
#
loop_
_entity.id
_entity.type
_entity.pdbx_description
1 polymer ?
#
loop_
_entity_poly.entity_id
_entity_poly.type
_entity_poly.pdbx_seq_one_letter_code
_entity_poly.pdbx_strand_id
1 'polypeptide(L)'
;MAGNFFAPDKQWNWVKIPDARKPYIRFLSSTEDDSSGKELIHLPNDPFLAVDISNRPDGSYSTGDLFIEVTPNSGHYIIRGRNNDTIVHINGEKTNPVPMEKIIRNHSIIKEVVILGHQRFCTCALIELNFDEASQYDFEQIEEKVLYACKQANLTAPSHSRLIKEMIKILPLSKHLPVTHKGNVKRNQVVDDYSTLIDAMYNKFFNVQNVQEQQQKQNWTNEKIKNYLKEKIPIKSIDYDKSLFDSYSFDSLSVMQLRHNICNDIVQIEQNFIYEHSSINSMAKQLMRLLDKQQQQSNDGDDDSDDPYRYKLTEHIIDKFSQLIKQETLGALNSASTTITNKNRVFLITGANGSLGSWIIRDLLLRSNVDKIYCLIRGPDQARFYQTFQQRNDEQILHDNEKRFIVLDSMDLSQQYLGQTEEMYKELQENVTDIIHSAWKVNFNLTIKDFENDCINGTYHLLKLAKAKKMRFHFISSVSSAGSGQIIKEEPLPRQPGLPLKQGYGQSKYASEHICWIAMKEWGMLN
;
A
#
# COMPACT_ATOMS: atom_id res chain seq x y z
N MET A 1 25.32 11.67 21.26
CA MET A 1 26.46 11.57 20.33
C MET A 1 27.04 12.96 20.15
N ALA A 2 28.29 13.20 20.54
CA ALA A 2 28.98 14.45 20.23
C ALA A 2 29.47 14.37 18.78
N GLY A 3 29.14 15.39 17.96
CA GLY A 3 29.56 15.46 16.56
C GLY A 3 31.06 15.71 16.45
N ASN A 4 31.71 15.08 15.47
CA ASN A 4 33.10 15.37 15.11
C ASN A 4 33.18 16.79 14.54
N PHE A 5 33.76 17.71 15.30
CA PHE A 5 33.96 19.12 14.92
C PHE A 5 35.16 19.34 13.98
N PHE A 6 35.47 18.43 13.06
CA PHE A 6 36.52 18.70 12.06
C PHE A 6 36.25 17.92 10.77
N ALA A 7 35.54 18.52 9.81
CA ALA A 7 35.62 18.15 8.40
C ALA A 7 35.48 19.41 7.53
N PRO A 8 36.40 19.67 6.58
CA PRO A 8 36.32 20.80 5.68
C PRO A 8 35.17 20.60 4.68
N ASP A 9 34.39 21.65 4.48
CA ASP A 9 33.48 21.94 3.37
C ASP A 9 32.71 20.75 2.72
N LYS A 10 31.42 20.66 3.07
CA LYS A 10 30.32 19.81 2.52
C LYS A 10 29.93 18.51 3.26
N GLN A 11 30.57 18.16 4.39
CA GLN A 11 30.28 16.89 5.11
C GLN A 11 29.67 17.03 6.52
N TRP A 12 29.15 18.22 6.88
CA TRP A 12 28.70 18.52 8.25
C TRP A 12 27.53 17.65 8.76
N ASN A 13 26.78 17.01 7.86
CA ASN A 13 25.61 16.18 8.18
C ASN A 13 25.90 14.68 8.11
N TRP A 14 27.16 14.26 7.94
CA TRP A 14 27.55 12.86 7.91
C TRP A 14 27.94 12.38 9.30
N VAL A 15 27.38 11.23 9.69
CA VAL A 15 27.70 10.54 10.92
C VAL A 15 28.55 9.32 10.58
N LYS A 16 29.77 9.28 11.11
CA LYS A 16 30.64 8.09 11.04
C LYS A 16 30.49 7.29 12.32
N ILE A 17 30.21 6.00 12.18
CA ILE A 17 30.18 5.09 13.33
C ILE A 17 31.61 4.78 13.76
N PRO A 18 31.98 5.00 15.03
CA PRO A 18 33.28 4.59 15.55
C PRO A 18 33.47 3.08 15.44
N ASP A 19 34.67 2.63 15.07
CA ASP A 19 34.96 1.20 14.89
C ASP A 19 34.65 0.36 16.14
N ALA A 20 34.86 0.93 17.32
CA ALA A 20 34.54 0.30 18.61
C ALA A 20 33.04 0.01 18.81
N ARG A 21 32.15 0.70 18.09
CA ARG A 21 30.69 0.49 18.17
C ARG A 21 30.15 -0.49 17.14
N LYS A 22 30.86 -0.73 16.03
CA LYS A 22 30.41 -1.60 14.93
C LYS A 22 29.94 -2.99 15.38
N PRO A 23 30.59 -3.66 16.35
CA PRO A 23 30.13 -4.98 16.81
C PRO A 23 28.73 -4.92 17.46
N TYR A 24 28.39 -3.81 18.11
CA TYR A 24 27.26 -3.66 19.02
C TYR A 24 26.05 -2.95 18.44
N ILE A 25 26.14 -2.44 17.20
CA ILE A 25 25.02 -1.75 16.55
C ILE A 25 24.66 -2.42 15.22
N ARG A 26 23.40 -2.30 14.81
CA ARG A 26 22.89 -2.74 13.51
C ARG A 26 22.00 -1.66 12.90
N PHE A 27 21.92 -1.66 11.59
CA PHE A 27 20.97 -0.82 10.84
C PHE A 27 19.95 -1.76 10.17
N LEU A 28 18.71 -1.78 10.66
CA LEU A 28 17.63 -2.62 10.11
C LEU A 28 16.58 -1.74 9.43
N SER A 29 16.13 -2.11 8.24
CA SER A 29 15.00 -1.41 7.61
C SER A 29 13.68 -1.83 8.27
N SER A 30 12.78 -0.88 8.49
CA SER A 30 11.39 -1.17 8.87
C SER A 30 10.49 -1.45 7.66
N THR A 31 11.02 -1.33 6.44
CA THR A 31 10.24 -1.41 5.20
C THR A 31 10.98 -2.14 4.08
N GLU A 32 10.25 -2.72 3.13
CA GLU A 32 10.83 -3.44 1.97
C GLU A 32 11.59 -2.53 0.98
N ASP A 33 11.60 -1.20 1.20
CA ASP A 33 12.34 -0.20 0.41
C ASP A 33 13.32 0.60 1.29
N ASP A 34 14.62 0.43 1.01
CA ASP A 34 15.73 1.11 1.71
C ASP A 34 15.76 2.64 1.44
N SER A 35 14.95 3.15 0.49
CA SER A 35 14.86 4.59 0.17
C SER A 35 14.42 5.45 1.37
N SER A 36 13.72 4.85 2.33
CA SER A 36 13.22 5.50 3.56
C SER A 36 14.25 5.56 4.69
N GLY A 37 15.35 4.80 4.60
CA GLY A 37 16.41 4.70 5.61
C GLY A 37 16.26 3.51 6.56
N LYS A 38 17.38 3.11 7.16
CA LYS A 38 17.50 1.98 8.10
C LYS A 38 17.54 2.49 9.54
N GLU A 39 16.76 1.88 10.42
CA GLU A 39 16.73 2.18 11.83
C GLU A 39 18.01 1.71 12.52
N LEU A 40 18.61 2.57 13.34
CA LEU A 40 19.72 2.21 14.20
C LEU A 40 19.22 1.40 15.42
N ILE A 41 19.84 0.24 15.65
CA ILE A 41 19.55 -0.66 16.76
C ILE A 41 20.83 -0.92 17.54
N HIS A 42 20.74 -0.83 18.86
CA HIS A 42 21.78 -1.26 19.79
C HIS A 42 21.50 -2.71 20.23
N LEU A 43 22.49 -3.58 20.13
CA LEU A 43 22.40 -4.98 20.54
C LEU A 43 22.40 -5.11 22.07
N PRO A 44 21.94 -6.24 22.64
CA PRO A 44 21.73 -6.38 24.09
C PRO A 44 23.01 -6.22 24.92
N ASN A 45 24.16 -6.54 24.31
CA ASN A 45 25.47 -6.49 24.95
C ASN A 45 26.23 -5.18 24.64
N ASP A 46 25.56 -4.12 24.16
CA ASP A 46 26.23 -2.85 23.89
C ASP A 46 26.72 -2.22 25.21
N PRO A 47 28.05 -2.15 25.47
CA PRO A 47 28.59 -1.60 26.71
C PRO A 47 28.37 -0.08 26.83
N PHE A 48 27.87 0.56 25.77
CA PHE A 48 27.59 1.98 25.70
C PHE A 48 26.10 2.32 25.77
N LEU A 49 25.22 1.32 25.93
CA LEU A 49 23.80 1.52 26.20
C LEU A 49 23.58 1.65 27.70
N ALA A 50 22.59 2.43 28.13
CA ALA A 50 22.29 2.53 29.56
C ALA A 50 21.65 1.22 30.07
N VAL A 51 21.87 0.94 31.35
CA VAL A 51 21.40 -0.28 32.01
C VAL A 51 19.87 -0.37 31.94
N ASP A 52 19.35 -1.58 31.69
CA ASP A 52 17.92 -1.92 31.62
C ASP A 52 17.10 -1.18 30.54
N ILE A 53 17.76 -0.67 29.49
CA ILE A 53 17.08 -0.08 28.35
C ILE A 53 16.92 -1.14 27.24
N SER A 54 15.70 -1.64 27.07
CA SER A 54 15.31 -2.48 25.94
C SER A 54 13.86 -2.18 25.53
N ASN A 55 13.59 -2.22 24.23
CA ASN A 55 12.24 -2.09 23.66
C ASN A 55 11.99 -3.13 22.56
N ARG A 56 12.77 -4.22 22.54
CA ARG A 56 12.63 -5.33 21.60
C ARG A 56 12.65 -6.68 22.35
N PRO A 57 11.97 -7.72 21.83
CA PRO A 57 11.91 -9.03 22.49
C PRO A 57 13.26 -9.74 22.66
N ASP A 58 14.24 -9.41 21.83
CA ASP A 58 15.61 -9.97 21.84
C ASP A 58 16.54 -9.27 22.83
N GLY A 59 16.04 -8.32 23.63
CA GLY A 59 16.84 -7.52 24.56
C GLY A 59 17.55 -6.34 23.91
N SER A 60 17.45 -6.19 22.58
CA SER A 60 18.03 -5.07 21.85
C SER A 60 17.24 -3.76 22.10
N TYR A 61 17.84 -2.62 21.78
CA TYR A 61 17.20 -1.32 21.83
C TYR A 61 17.12 -0.67 20.44
N SER A 62 15.90 -0.57 19.94
CA SER A 62 15.49 0.17 18.76
C SER A 62 15.47 1.67 19.06
N THR A 63 16.37 2.44 18.45
CA THR A 63 16.41 3.91 18.66
C THR A 63 15.23 4.61 18.01
N GLY A 64 14.64 4.00 16.99
CA GLY A 64 13.69 4.64 16.10
C GLY A 64 14.33 5.71 15.21
N ASP A 65 15.65 5.94 15.20
CA ASP A 65 16.30 6.90 14.30
C ASP A 65 16.69 6.22 12.97
N LEU A 66 16.26 6.78 11.84
CA LEU A 66 16.49 6.26 10.48
C LEU A 66 17.72 6.90 9.84
N PHE A 67 18.57 6.09 9.21
CA PHE A 67 19.83 6.48 8.59
C PHE A 67 19.93 5.94 7.16
N ILE A 68 20.50 6.73 6.25
CA ILE A 68 20.90 6.26 4.91
C ILE A 68 22.40 6.34 4.80
N GLU A 69 23.02 5.26 4.34
CA GLU A 69 24.45 5.26 4.03
C GLU A 69 24.72 6.11 2.79
N VAL A 70 25.69 7.02 2.86
CA VAL A 70 25.96 7.99 1.79
C VAL A 70 26.38 7.29 0.50
N THR A 71 27.28 6.32 0.63
CA THR A 71 27.66 5.38 -0.42
C THR A 71 27.77 3.99 0.18
N PRO A 72 27.42 2.92 -0.57
CA PRO A 72 27.44 1.56 -0.06
C PRO A 72 28.80 1.20 0.55
N ASN A 73 28.81 0.68 1.78
CA ASN A 73 29.99 0.27 2.55
C ASN A 73 30.96 1.41 2.95
N SER A 74 30.55 2.67 2.84
CA SER A 74 31.38 3.81 3.27
C SER A 74 31.49 3.94 4.78
N GLY A 75 30.54 3.39 5.54
CA GLY A 75 30.43 3.59 6.99
C GLY A 75 30.05 5.03 7.38
N HIS A 76 29.61 5.84 6.42
CA HIS A 76 29.13 7.21 6.62
C HIS A 76 27.62 7.26 6.38
N TYR A 77 26.89 7.85 7.33
CA TYR A 77 25.44 7.84 7.34
C TYR A 77 24.85 9.24 7.46
N ILE A 78 23.69 9.47 6.85
CA ILE A 78 22.89 10.68 7.00
C ILE A 78 21.60 10.31 7.73
N ILE A 79 21.27 11.04 8.80
CA ILE A 79 20.00 10.88 9.52
C ILE A 79 18.85 11.36 8.63
N ARG A 80 17.86 10.51 8.40
CA ARG A 80 16.65 10.83 7.62
C ARG A 80 15.47 11.27 8.48
N GLY A 81 15.38 10.81 9.71
CA GLY A 81 14.27 11.11 10.61
C GLY A 81 14.09 10.00 11.63
N ARG A 82 12.89 9.88 12.21
CA ARG A 82 12.55 8.78 13.10
C ARG A 82 11.47 7.89 12.50
N ASN A 83 11.57 6.59 12.74
CA ASN A 83 10.57 5.58 12.41
C ASN A 83 9.21 5.96 13.05
N ASN A 84 9.23 6.41 14.30
CA ASN A 84 8.03 6.88 15.02
C ASN A 84 7.42 8.18 14.47
N ASP A 85 8.15 8.91 13.64
CA ASP A 85 7.64 10.13 13.00
C ASP A 85 7.05 9.84 11.61
N THR A 86 7.13 8.60 11.11
CA THR A 86 6.58 8.26 9.78
C THR A 86 5.07 8.06 9.85
N ILE A 87 4.36 8.83 9.04
CA ILE A 87 2.91 8.70 8.86
C ILE A 87 2.68 7.63 7.78
N VAL A 88 1.78 6.69 8.05
CA VAL A 88 1.36 5.64 7.09
C VAL A 88 -0.11 5.84 6.80
N HIS A 89 -0.44 6.13 5.54
CA HIS A 89 -1.81 6.34 5.07
C HIS A 89 -2.53 5.01 4.83
N ILE A 90 -3.87 5.04 4.67
CA ILE A 90 -4.69 3.84 4.42
C ILE A 90 -4.27 3.11 3.13
N ASN A 91 -3.79 3.85 2.13
CA ASN A 91 -3.30 3.29 0.87
C ASN A 91 -1.87 2.71 0.97
N GLY A 92 -1.25 2.75 2.15
CA GLY A 92 0.11 2.28 2.39
C GLY A 92 1.23 3.28 2.04
N GLU A 93 0.90 4.45 1.50
CA GLU A 93 1.86 5.53 1.24
C GLU A 93 2.43 6.06 2.57
N LYS A 94 3.71 6.40 2.56
CA LYS A 94 4.44 6.84 3.75
C LYS A 94 4.88 8.30 3.63
N THR A 95 4.58 9.09 4.65
CA THR A 95 4.94 10.50 4.72
C THR A 95 5.89 10.75 5.88
N ASN A 96 7.00 11.42 5.60
CA ASN A 96 7.87 11.99 6.64
C ASN A 96 7.47 13.47 6.87
N PRO A 97 6.77 13.80 7.96
CA PRO A 97 6.26 15.13 8.23
C PRO A 97 7.35 16.11 8.69
N VAL A 98 8.45 15.62 9.27
CA VAL A 98 9.43 16.46 9.99
C VAL A 98 10.07 17.54 9.11
N PRO A 99 10.53 17.25 7.87
CA PRO A 99 11.07 18.29 6.99
C PRO A 99 10.03 19.36 6.65
N MET A 100 8.78 18.95 6.40
CA MET A 100 7.68 19.86 6.07
C MET A 100 7.32 20.76 7.25
N GLU A 101 7.19 20.19 8.46
CA GLU A 101 6.96 20.93 9.69
C GLU A 101 8.06 21.96 9.96
N LYS A 102 9.33 21.61 9.72
CA LYS A 102 10.45 22.56 9.85
C LYS A 102 10.34 23.73 8.87
N ILE A 103 10.01 23.46 7.61
CA ILE A 103 9.83 24.51 6.59
C ILE A 103 8.68 25.43 6.98
N ILE A 104 7.56 24.88 7.44
CA ILE A 104 6.38 25.66 7.85
C ILE A 104 6.71 26.48 9.09
N ARG A 105 7.37 25.91 10.11
CA ARG A 105 7.76 26.59 11.35
C ARG A 105 8.74 27.75 11.12
N ASN A 106 9.50 27.76 10.03
CA ASN A 106 10.42 28.87 9.72
C ASN A 106 9.69 30.19 9.39
N HIS A 107 8.38 30.16 9.16
CA HIS A 107 7.60 31.37 8.92
C HIS A 107 7.24 32.07 10.24
N SER A 108 7.52 33.37 10.38
CA SER A 108 7.45 34.09 11.68
C SER A 108 6.09 34.02 12.38
N ILE A 109 5.00 34.01 11.62
CA ILE A 109 3.63 33.93 12.11
C ILE A 109 3.25 32.58 12.72
N ILE A 110 4.04 31.52 12.50
CA ILE A 110 3.76 30.16 12.96
C ILE A 110 4.65 29.88 14.16
N LYS A 111 4.02 29.61 15.30
CA LYS A 111 4.73 29.20 16.52
C LYS A 111 5.06 27.72 16.46
N GLU A 112 4.04 26.89 16.22
CA GLU A 112 4.20 25.44 16.09
C GLU A 112 3.28 24.87 15.02
N VAL A 113 3.71 23.75 14.45
CA VAL A 113 2.96 23.00 13.44
C VAL A 113 3.14 21.52 13.69
N VAL A 114 2.08 20.77 13.46
CA VAL A 114 2.13 19.32 13.42
C VAL A 114 1.35 18.83 12.22
N ILE A 115 1.98 17.95 11.45
CA ILE A 115 1.37 17.22 10.35
C ILE A 115 0.99 15.84 10.87
N LEU A 116 -0.24 15.46 10.54
CA LEU A 116 -0.93 14.25 10.98
C LEU A 116 -1.51 13.53 9.75
N GLY A 117 -2.00 12.30 9.93
CA GLY A 117 -2.63 11.52 8.85
C GLY A 117 -2.43 10.01 8.94
N HIS A 118 -1.99 9.49 10.09
CA HIS A 118 -1.80 8.04 10.24
C HIS A 118 -3.16 7.32 10.15
N GLN A 119 -3.25 6.26 9.33
CA GLN A 119 -4.50 5.58 9.00
C GLN A 119 -5.57 6.54 8.46
N ARG A 120 -5.15 7.57 7.73
CA ARG A 120 -6.04 8.47 6.97
C ARG A 120 -5.63 8.45 5.51
N PHE A 121 -6.41 9.12 4.67
CA PHE A 121 -6.17 9.14 3.23
C PHE A 121 -5.08 10.12 2.82
N CYS A 122 -4.99 11.26 3.48
CA CYS A 122 -4.00 12.28 3.20
C CYS A 122 -3.55 12.97 4.49
N THR A 123 -2.46 13.73 4.39
CA THR A 123 -1.97 14.54 5.51
C THR A 123 -2.89 15.71 5.83
N CYS A 124 -3.07 16.00 7.12
CA CYS A 124 -3.61 17.26 7.61
C CYS A 124 -2.61 17.98 8.50
N ALA A 125 -2.76 19.31 8.64
CA ALA A 125 -1.87 20.12 9.46
C ALA A 125 -2.68 20.94 10.48
N LEU A 126 -2.23 20.93 11.73
CA LEU A 126 -2.69 21.85 12.77
C LEU A 126 -1.62 22.93 12.97
N ILE A 127 -2.03 24.19 12.90
CA ILE A 127 -1.14 25.35 12.97
C ILE A 127 -1.45 26.14 14.24
N GLU A 128 -0.45 26.30 15.10
CA GLU A 128 -0.47 27.22 16.23
C GLU A 128 0.24 28.51 15.83
N LEU A 129 -0.45 29.64 15.98
CA LEU A 129 0.07 30.95 15.60
C LEU A 129 0.98 31.54 16.69
N ASN A 130 1.97 32.29 16.25
CA ASN A 130 2.70 33.21 17.12
C ASN A 130 1.86 34.48 17.31
N PHE A 131 1.34 34.69 18.52
CA PHE A 131 0.42 35.79 18.82
C PHE A 131 1.00 37.18 18.52
N ASP A 132 2.26 37.42 18.88
CA ASP A 132 2.89 38.73 18.74
C ASP A 132 3.03 39.14 17.26
N GLU A 133 3.34 38.17 16.41
CA GLU A 133 3.43 38.35 14.96
C GLU A 133 2.05 38.35 14.30
N ALA A 134 1.15 37.45 14.70
CA ALA A 134 -0.17 37.29 14.10
C ALA A 134 -1.11 38.48 14.39
N SER A 135 -0.97 39.13 15.55
CA SER A 135 -1.77 40.29 15.94
C SER A 135 -1.64 41.50 15.01
N GLN A 136 -0.60 41.53 14.17
CA GLN A 136 -0.33 42.61 13.21
C GLN A 136 -1.12 42.48 11.91
N TYR A 137 -1.81 41.36 11.72
CA TYR A 137 -2.49 40.99 10.48
C TYR A 137 -3.95 40.66 10.74
N ASP A 138 -4.79 40.84 9.73
CA ASP A 138 -6.15 40.31 9.75
C ASP A 138 -6.19 38.80 9.47
N PHE A 139 -7.34 38.17 9.67
CA PHE A 139 -7.46 36.72 9.51
C PHE A 139 -7.16 36.24 8.08
N GLU A 140 -7.52 37.03 7.06
CA GLU A 140 -7.31 36.67 5.64
C GLU A 140 -5.82 36.70 5.29
N GLN A 141 -5.10 37.71 5.77
CA GLN A 141 -3.65 37.83 5.65
C GLN A 141 -2.92 36.73 6.42
N ILE A 142 -3.40 36.37 7.62
CA ILE A 142 -2.87 35.24 8.38
C ILE A 142 -3.03 33.95 7.58
N GLU A 143 -4.23 33.69 7.05
CA GLU A 143 -4.52 32.51 6.24
C GLU A 143 -3.61 32.45 5.00
N GLU A 144 -3.46 33.56 4.26
CA GLU A 144 -2.59 33.63 3.08
C GLU A 144 -1.13 33.30 3.43
N LYS A 145 -0.61 33.84 4.54
CA LYS A 145 0.76 33.58 5.01
C LYS A 145 0.95 32.12 5.43
N VAL A 146 -0.01 31.54 6.15
CA VAL A 146 0.02 30.13 6.55
C VAL A 146 -0.01 29.22 5.32
N LEU A 147 -0.88 29.52 4.35
CA LEU A 147 -0.97 28.77 3.09
C LEU A 147 0.30 28.90 2.26
N TYR A 148 0.93 30.08 2.26
CA TYR A 148 2.23 30.28 1.63
C TYR A 148 3.31 29.40 2.26
N ALA A 149 3.40 29.35 3.60
CA ALA A 149 4.34 28.48 4.31
C ALA A 149 4.12 27.00 3.98
N CYS A 150 2.87 26.54 3.96
CA CYS A 150 2.52 25.17 3.57
C CYS A 150 2.88 24.89 2.10
N LYS A 151 2.68 25.86 1.20
CA LYS A 151 3.07 25.75 -0.20
C LYS A 151 4.59 25.57 -0.35
N GLN A 152 5.40 26.28 0.43
CA GLN A 152 6.86 26.11 0.43
C GLN A 152 7.26 24.69 0.88
N ALA A 153 6.62 24.15 1.93
CA ALA A 153 6.84 22.76 2.33
C ALA A 153 6.49 21.77 1.22
N ASN A 154 5.36 21.98 0.53
CA ASN A 154 4.89 21.11 -0.55
C ASN A 154 5.86 21.03 -1.75
N LEU A 155 6.68 22.05 -2.01
CA LEU A 155 7.67 22.03 -3.10
C LEU A 155 8.73 20.94 -2.93
N THR A 156 9.05 20.60 -1.68
CA THR A 156 10.05 19.58 -1.34
C THR A 156 9.42 18.23 -0.95
N ALA A 157 8.09 18.18 -0.81
CA ALA A 157 7.36 17.01 -0.38
C ALA A 157 6.99 16.10 -1.58
N PRO A 158 7.04 14.77 -1.41
CA PRO A 158 6.41 13.83 -2.34
C PRO A 158 4.93 14.17 -2.56
N SER A 159 4.40 13.85 -3.74
CA SER A 159 3.01 14.14 -4.13
C SER A 159 1.99 13.77 -3.05
N HIS A 160 2.06 12.54 -2.54
CA HIS A 160 1.16 12.01 -1.51
C HIS A 160 1.30 12.64 -0.13
N SER A 161 2.40 13.37 0.11
CA SER A 161 2.67 14.03 1.40
C SER A 161 2.25 15.50 1.42
N ARG A 162 1.84 16.06 0.27
CA ARG A 162 1.53 17.49 0.15
C ARG A 162 0.26 17.85 0.92
N LEU A 163 0.31 18.99 1.61
CA LEU A 163 -0.83 19.57 2.32
C LEU A 163 -1.77 20.29 1.33
N ILE A 164 -3.06 19.99 1.43
CA ILE A 164 -4.11 20.69 0.67
C ILE A 164 -4.80 21.72 1.56
N LYS A 165 -5.32 22.81 0.97
CA LYS A 165 -5.89 23.95 1.70
C LYS A 165 -6.96 23.50 2.70
N GLU A 166 -7.83 22.59 2.29
CA GLU A 166 -8.96 22.08 3.06
C GLU A 166 -8.53 21.27 4.29
N MET A 167 -7.29 20.77 4.30
CA MET A 167 -6.70 19.97 5.37
C MET A 167 -5.74 20.76 6.26
N ILE A 168 -5.69 22.09 6.11
CA ILE A 168 -4.91 22.97 6.97
C ILE A 168 -5.87 23.65 7.94
N LYS A 169 -5.63 23.48 9.24
CA LYS A 169 -6.43 24.09 10.29
C LYS A 169 -5.58 24.97 11.18
N ILE A 170 -5.87 26.27 11.14
CA ILE A 170 -5.38 27.24 12.11
C ILE A 170 -6.15 27.05 13.41
N LEU A 171 -5.43 26.82 14.50
CA LEU A 171 -6.01 26.63 15.83
C LEU A 171 -6.47 27.99 16.40
N PRO A 172 -7.55 28.01 17.21
CA PRO A 172 -7.90 29.19 17.99
C PRO A 172 -6.76 29.60 18.90
N LEU A 173 -6.63 30.90 19.19
CA LEU A 173 -5.56 31.45 20.04
C LEU A 173 -5.54 30.87 21.47
N SER A 174 -6.65 30.31 21.94
CA SER A 174 -6.76 29.65 23.25
C SER A 174 -6.24 28.21 23.27
N LYS A 175 -5.88 27.65 22.11
CA LYS A 175 -5.43 26.26 21.96
C LYS A 175 -3.96 26.21 21.57
N HIS A 176 -3.24 25.30 22.20
CA HIS A 176 -1.81 25.12 22.00
C HIS A 176 -1.48 23.66 21.69
N LEU A 177 -0.42 23.44 20.92
CA LEU A 177 0.10 22.11 20.65
C LEU A 177 0.96 21.65 21.84
N PRO A 178 0.73 20.44 22.38
CA PRO A 178 1.55 19.91 23.45
C PRO A 178 3.00 19.72 22.99
N VAL A 179 3.94 20.39 23.64
CA VAL A 179 5.38 20.29 23.36
C VAL A 179 6.14 19.62 24.50
N THR A 180 7.28 19.02 24.18
CA THR A 180 8.27 18.57 25.17
C THR A 180 9.02 19.76 25.75
N HIS A 181 9.77 19.55 26.84
CA HIS A 181 10.68 20.57 27.38
C HIS A 181 11.74 21.07 26.39
N LYS A 182 11.95 20.35 25.27
CA LYS A 182 12.84 20.73 24.17
C LYS A 182 12.13 21.44 23.02
N GLY A 183 10.84 21.76 23.16
CA GLY A 183 10.03 22.42 22.12
C GLY A 183 9.48 21.49 21.04
N ASN A 184 9.82 20.21 21.02
CA ASN A 184 9.26 19.29 20.02
C ASN A 184 7.79 18.96 20.32
N VAL A 185 6.91 19.03 19.33
CA VAL A 185 5.49 18.68 19.46
C VAL A 185 5.31 17.18 19.74
N LYS A 186 4.49 16.84 20.73
CA LYS A 186 4.13 15.47 21.11
C LYS A 186 2.99 14.97 20.23
N ARG A 187 3.31 14.47 19.04
CA ARG A 187 2.32 14.08 18.01
C ARG A 187 1.21 13.15 18.51
N ASN A 188 1.55 12.09 19.25
CA ASN A 188 0.54 11.16 19.77
C ASN A 188 -0.44 11.86 20.71
N GLN A 189 0.06 12.72 21.60
CA GLN A 189 -0.79 13.51 22.49
C GLN A 189 -1.67 14.50 21.71
N VAL A 190 -1.18 15.09 20.61
CA VAL A 190 -2.02 15.92 19.73
C VAL A 190 -3.18 15.09 19.14
N VAL A 191 -2.90 13.87 18.68
CA VAL A 191 -3.94 12.99 18.11
C VAL A 191 -5.03 12.71 19.14
N ASP A 192 -4.64 12.47 20.39
CA ASP A 192 -5.59 12.24 21.48
C ASP A 192 -6.40 13.53 21.80
N ASP A 193 -5.70 14.64 22.07
CA ASP A 193 -6.28 15.92 22.50
C ASP A 193 -7.17 16.57 21.42
N TYR A 194 -6.86 16.33 20.14
CA TYR A 194 -7.55 16.94 18.99
C TYR A 194 -8.29 15.92 18.12
N SER A 195 -8.47 14.68 18.59
CA SER A 195 -9.15 13.59 17.87
C SER A 195 -10.47 14.04 17.21
N THR A 196 -11.39 14.63 17.99
CA THR A 196 -12.68 15.12 17.48
C THR A 196 -12.55 16.17 16.38
N LEU A 197 -11.56 17.07 16.50
CA LEU A 197 -11.31 18.10 15.48
C LEU A 197 -10.76 17.48 14.19
N ILE A 198 -9.82 16.56 14.33
CA ILE A 198 -9.19 15.84 13.22
C ILE A 198 -10.25 15.03 12.47
N ASP A 199 -11.09 14.28 13.21
CA ASP A 199 -12.21 13.53 12.64
C ASP A 199 -13.20 14.44 11.92
N ALA A 200 -13.54 15.59 12.50
CA ALA A 200 -14.42 16.56 11.84
C ALA A 200 -13.82 17.11 10.54
N MET A 201 -12.50 17.34 10.48
CA MET A 201 -11.82 17.77 9.24
C MET A 201 -11.94 16.70 8.15
N TYR A 202 -11.63 15.44 8.49
CA TYR A 202 -11.74 14.34 7.53
C TYR A 202 -13.19 14.08 7.12
N ASN A 203 -14.13 14.10 8.06
CA ASN A 203 -15.55 13.94 7.75
C ASN A 203 -16.06 15.06 6.86
N LYS A 204 -15.69 16.32 7.13
CA LYS A 204 -16.07 17.45 6.27
C LYS A 204 -15.53 17.29 4.85
N PHE A 205 -14.30 16.78 4.70
CA PHE A 205 -13.68 16.62 3.40
C PHE A 205 -14.22 15.41 2.63
N PHE A 206 -14.44 14.27 3.29
CA PHE A 206 -14.81 13.01 2.64
C PHE A 206 -16.32 12.75 2.60
N ASN A 207 -17.06 13.24 3.60
CA ASN A 207 -18.50 13.04 3.82
C ASN A 207 -19.23 14.38 3.72
N VAL A 208 -19.24 14.98 2.53
CA VAL A 208 -20.04 16.18 2.27
C VAL A 208 -21.53 15.78 2.32
N GLN A 209 -22.16 15.91 3.48
CA GLN A 209 -23.58 15.53 3.67
C GLN A 209 -24.56 16.61 3.15
N ASN A 210 -24.08 17.82 2.82
CA ASN A 210 -24.93 18.95 2.42
C ASN A 210 -25.01 19.15 0.91
N VAL A 211 -25.13 18.06 0.14
CA VAL A 211 -25.32 18.16 -1.33
C VAL A 211 -26.74 18.65 -1.68
N GLN A 212 -27.70 18.54 -0.75
CA GLN A 212 -29.10 18.85 -1.00
C GLN A 212 -29.40 20.35 -1.23
N GLU A 213 -28.60 21.29 -0.69
CA GLU A 213 -28.86 22.73 -0.86
C GLU A 213 -28.22 23.36 -2.12
N GLN A 214 -27.17 22.74 -2.68
CA GLN A 214 -26.52 23.22 -3.91
C GLN A 214 -26.96 22.48 -5.18
N GLN A 215 -27.46 21.25 -5.08
CA GLN A 215 -27.98 20.47 -6.21
C GLN A 215 -29.14 21.14 -6.96
N GLN A 216 -29.91 22.00 -6.31
CA GLN A 216 -31.05 22.67 -6.93
C GLN A 216 -30.69 23.89 -7.82
N LYS A 217 -29.42 24.30 -7.90
CA LYS A 217 -29.05 25.53 -8.64
C LYS A 217 -28.44 25.31 -10.04
N GLN A 218 -28.07 24.10 -10.44
CA GLN A 218 -27.55 23.85 -11.80
C GLN A 218 -28.13 22.61 -12.48
N ASN A 219 -28.72 22.79 -13.66
CA ASN A 219 -29.01 21.70 -14.60
C ASN A 219 -27.70 21.17 -15.18
N TRP A 220 -27.15 20.12 -14.59
CA TRP A 220 -25.98 19.40 -15.08
C TRP A 220 -26.29 18.69 -16.41
N THR A 221 -25.39 18.81 -17.37
CA THR A 221 -25.39 18.05 -18.63
C THR A 221 -24.03 17.39 -18.79
N ASN A 222 -23.95 16.34 -19.63
CA ASN A 222 -22.69 15.63 -19.85
C ASN A 222 -21.57 16.60 -20.29
N GLU A 223 -21.85 17.53 -21.21
CA GLU A 223 -20.92 18.60 -21.62
C GLU A 223 -20.48 19.51 -20.46
N LYS A 224 -21.41 19.92 -19.59
CA LYS A 224 -21.07 20.75 -18.42
C LYS A 224 -20.19 20.00 -17.43
N ILE A 225 -20.47 18.72 -17.18
CA ILE A 225 -19.65 17.89 -16.31
C ILE A 225 -18.25 17.72 -16.90
N LYS A 226 -18.11 17.45 -18.20
CA LYS A 226 -16.80 17.37 -18.86
C LYS A 226 -16.00 18.65 -18.71
N ASN A 227 -16.64 19.81 -18.92
CA ASN A 227 -15.98 21.11 -18.77
C ASN A 227 -15.59 21.39 -17.31
N TYR A 228 -16.46 21.05 -16.36
CA TYR A 228 -16.18 21.15 -14.93
C TYR A 228 -14.98 20.27 -14.52
N LEU A 229 -14.96 19.00 -14.94
CA LEU A 229 -13.85 18.09 -14.68
C LEU A 229 -12.55 18.64 -15.28
N LYS A 230 -12.58 19.14 -16.52
CA LYS A 230 -11.42 19.75 -17.16
C LYS A 230 -10.90 20.98 -16.40
N GLU A 231 -11.78 21.81 -15.84
CA GLU A 231 -11.37 22.98 -15.05
C GLU A 231 -10.72 22.59 -13.72
N LYS A 232 -11.25 21.56 -13.04
CA LYS A 232 -10.74 21.10 -11.75
C LYS A 232 -9.51 20.21 -11.84
N ILE A 233 -9.24 19.63 -13.01
CA ILE A 233 -8.03 18.86 -13.26
C ILE A 233 -6.90 19.85 -13.65
N PRO A 234 -5.76 19.86 -12.93
CA PRO A 234 -4.69 20.84 -13.13
C PRO A 234 -3.82 20.55 -14.37
N ILE A 235 -4.43 20.25 -15.52
CA ILE A 235 -3.77 19.85 -16.77
C ILE A 235 -4.30 20.70 -17.94
N LYS A 236 -3.39 21.35 -18.68
CA LYS A 236 -3.74 22.31 -19.74
C LYS A 236 -4.38 21.68 -20.99
N SER A 237 -3.99 20.46 -21.34
CA SER A 237 -4.50 19.73 -22.51
C SER A 237 -4.75 18.28 -22.12
N ILE A 238 -6.02 17.86 -22.17
CA ILE A 238 -6.47 16.54 -21.74
C ILE A 238 -7.22 15.88 -22.88
N ASP A 239 -6.85 14.64 -23.18
CA ASP A 239 -7.62 13.72 -24.01
C ASP A 239 -8.73 13.09 -23.17
N TYR A 240 -9.98 13.21 -23.62
CA TYR A 240 -11.14 12.88 -22.80
C TYR A 240 -11.39 11.37 -22.70
N ASP A 241 -10.78 10.57 -23.59
CA ASP A 241 -10.93 9.12 -23.63
C ASP A 241 -9.80 8.38 -22.93
N LYS A 242 -8.66 9.05 -22.70
CA LYS A 242 -7.52 8.44 -22.01
C LYS A 242 -7.67 8.47 -20.50
N SER A 243 -7.12 7.44 -19.88
CA SER A 243 -6.98 7.33 -18.42
C SER A 243 -6.12 8.48 -17.89
N LEU A 244 -6.64 9.17 -16.87
CA LEU A 244 -5.93 10.24 -16.18
C LEU A 244 -4.64 9.76 -15.52
N PHE A 245 -4.54 8.48 -15.16
CA PHE A 245 -3.36 7.91 -14.48
C PHE A 245 -2.23 7.54 -15.44
N ASP A 246 -2.59 7.02 -16.62
CA ASP A 246 -1.59 6.48 -17.57
C ASP A 246 -0.94 7.59 -18.39
N SER A 247 -1.73 8.62 -18.72
CA SER A 247 -1.31 9.67 -19.65
C SER A 247 -0.89 10.97 -18.97
N TYR A 248 -1.27 11.15 -17.71
CA TYR A 248 -1.02 12.35 -16.95
C TYR A 248 -0.58 11.94 -15.55
N SER A 249 0.33 12.67 -14.91
CA SER A 249 0.83 12.33 -13.57
C SER A 249 -0.23 12.62 -12.49
N PHE A 250 -1.40 11.99 -12.60
CA PHE A 250 -2.54 12.12 -11.71
C PHE A 250 -2.31 11.19 -10.52
N ASP A 251 -1.99 11.78 -9.37
CA ASP A 251 -1.62 11.07 -8.15
C ASP A 251 -2.81 10.86 -7.20
N SER A 252 -2.61 10.08 -6.15
CA SER A 252 -3.62 9.80 -5.11
C SER A 252 -4.22 11.08 -4.52
N LEU A 253 -3.41 12.13 -4.35
CA LEU A 253 -3.86 13.40 -3.79
C LEU A 253 -4.77 14.16 -4.77
N SER A 254 -4.40 14.19 -6.05
CA SER A 254 -5.21 14.78 -7.13
C SER A 254 -6.57 14.08 -7.25
N VAL A 255 -6.59 12.74 -7.08
CA VAL A 255 -7.83 11.96 -7.00
C VAL A 255 -8.69 12.41 -5.82
N MET A 256 -8.09 12.57 -4.63
CA MET A 256 -8.84 13.01 -3.45
C MET A 256 -9.42 14.41 -3.61
N GLN A 257 -8.66 15.35 -4.17
CA GLN A 257 -9.14 16.71 -4.45
C GLN A 257 -10.27 16.71 -5.48
N LEU A 258 -10.10 15.97 -6.58
CA LEU A 258 -11.15 15.85 -7.60
C LEU A 258 -12.41 15.20 -7.02
N ARG A 259 -12.27 14.16 -6.20
CA ARG A 259 -13.39 13.52 -5.51
C ARG A 259 -14.11 14.51 -4.60
N HIS A 260 -13.37 15.26 -3.78
CA HIS A 260 -13.94 16.28 -2.90
C HIS A 260 -14.76 17.31 -3.68
N ASN A 261 -14.20 17.83 -4.79
CA ASN A 261 -14.88 18.77 -5.68
C ASN A 261 -16.17 18.19 -6.27
N ILE A 262 -16.13 16.94 -6.77
CA ILE A 262 -17.32 16.25 -7.31
C ILE A 262 -18.39 16.05 -6.24
N CYS A 263 -17.99 15.57 -5.05
CA CYS A 263 -18.89 15.37 -3.91
C CYS A 263 -19.53 16.68 -3.45
N ASN A 264 -18.79 17.78 -3.49
CA ASN A 264 -19.27 19.08 -3.06
C ASN A 264 -20.23 19.72 -4.07
N ASP A 265 -19.91 19.64 -5.37
CA ASP A 265 -20.61 20.44 -6.39
C ASP A 265 -21.63 19.65 -7.22
N ILE A 266 -21.48 18.32 -7.33
CA ILE A 266 -22.27 17.48 -8.24
C ILE A 266 -23.10 16.44 -7.48
N VAL A 267 -22.43 15.40 -6.97
CA VAL A 267 -23.07 14.20 -6.41
C VAL A 267 -22.11 13.44 -5.53
N GLN A 268 -22.63 12.81 -4.49
CA GLN A 268 -21.84 11.93 -3.64
C GLN A 268 -21.38 10.70 -4.43
N ILE A 269 -20.06 10.43 -4.40
CA ILE A 269 -19.45 9.30 -5.10
C ILE A 269 -18.66 8.41 -4.14
N GLU A 270 -18.57 7.13 -4.48
CA GLU A 270 -17.73 6.16 -3.76
C GLU A 270 -16.24 6.51 -3.85
N GLN A 271 -15.44 5.95 -2.95
CA GLN A 271 -14.01 6.25 -2.87
C GLN A 271 -13.22 5.84 -4.11
N ASN A 272 -13.52 4.67 -4.69
CA ASN A 272 -12.82 4.12 -5.86
C ASN A 272 -13.34 4.65 -7.20
N PHE A 273 -14.35 5.53 -7.18
CA PHE A 273 -15.06 5.99 -8.38
C PHE A 273 -14.13 6.53 -9.47
N ILE A 274 -13.17 7.38 -9.11
CA ILE A 274 -12.27 8.02 -10.08
C ILE A 274 -11.26 7.02 -10.65
N TYR A 275 -10.85 6.01 -9.87
CA TYR A 275 -9.97 4.97 -10.38
C TYR A 275 -10.67 4.06 -11.38
N GLU A 276 -11.94 3.75 -11.15
CA GLU A 276 -12.75 2.93 -12.06
C GLU A 276 -13.16 3.67 -13.33
N HIS A 277 -13.50 4.95 -13.17
CA HIS A 277 -13.82 5.85 -14.25
C HIS A 277 -12.64 6.77 -14.46
N SER A 278 -11.53 6.25 -14.97
CA SER A 278 -10.28 7.01 -15.07
C SER A 278 -10.24 8.05 -16.19
N SER A 279 -11.18 8.05 -17.14
CA SER A 279 -11.25 9.04 -18.23
C SER A 279 -12.40 10.03 -18.04
N ILE A 280 -12.25 11.26 -18.57
CA ILE A 280 -13.28 12.32 -18.46
C ILE A 280 -14.62 11.85 -19.04
N ASN A 281 -14.62 11.17 -20.20
CA ASN A 281 -15.84 10.66 -20.82
C ASN A 281 -16.51 9.58 -19.96
N SER A 282 -15.72 8.65 -19.40
CA SER A 282 -16.24 7.59 -18.51
C SER A 282 -16.83 8.19 -17.22
N MET A 283 -16.12 9.13 -16.59
CA MET A 283 -16.59 9.84 -15.39
C MET A 283 -17.88 10.58 -15.65
N ALA A 284 -17.91 11.43 -16.68
CA ALA A 284 -19.07 12.26 -16.97
C ALA A 284 -20.32 11.42 -17.25
N LYS A 285 -20.16 10.30 -17.98
CA LYS A 285 -21.24 9.35 -18.23
C LYS A 285 -21.77 8.71 -16.94
N GLN A 286 -20.88 8.31 -16.03
CA GLN A 286 -21.31 7.68 -14.78
C GLN A 286 -21.90 8.69 -13.78
N LEU A 287 -21.35 9.91 -13.70
CA LEU A 287 -21.92 10.99 -12.89
C LEU A 287 -23.34 11.35 -13.35
N MET A 288 -23.58 11.43 -14.67
CA MET A 288 -24.94 11.62 -15.20
C MET A 288 -25.90 10.52 -14.74
N ARG A 289 -25.48 9.25 -14.79
CA ARG A 289 -26.31 8.14 -14.31
C ARG A 289 -26.64 8.23 -12.81
N LEU A 290 -25.69 8.69 -11.99
CA LEU A 290 -25.91 8.89 -10.56
C LEU A 290 -26.91 10.03 -10.30
N LEU A 291 -26.79 11.13 -11.05
CA LEU A 291 -27.75 12.24 -10.99
C LEU A 291 -29.16 11.81 -11.43
N ASP A 292 -29.26 11.03 -12.50
CA ASP A 292 -30.55 10.49 -12.98
C ASP A 292 -31.19 9.56 -11.94
N LYS A 293 -30.40 8.71 -11.27
CA LYS A 293 -30.87 7.84 -10.19
C LYS A 293 -31.37 8.63 -8.97
N GLN A 294 -30.66 9.70 -8.58
CA GLN A 294 -31.09 10.55 -7.47
C GLN A 294 -32.41 11.29 -7.76
N GLN A 295 -32.64 11.69 -9.01
CA GLN A 295 -33.91 12.30 -9.42
C GLN A 295 -35.08 11.31 -9.46
N GLN A 296 -34.80 10.02 -9.63
CA GLN A 296 -35.81 8.95 -9.65
C GLN A 296 -36.10 8.34 -8.27
N GLN A 297 -35.22 8.55 -7.27
CA GLN A 297 -35.34 8.03 -5.90
C GLN A 297 -36.33 8.79 -4.99
N SER A 298 -37.34 9.43 -5.57
CA SER A 298 -38.42 10.07 -4.80
C SER A 298 -39.57 9.13 -4.44
N ASN A 299 -39.58 7.85 -4.85
CA ASN A 299 -40.78 7.01 -4.72
C ASN A 299 -40.61 5.48 -4.54
N ASP A 300 -39.43 4.94 -4.23
CA ASP A 300 -39.36 3.54 -3.74
C ASP A 300 -38.19 3.37 -2.78
N GLY A 301 -38.44 2.60 -1.72
CA GLY A 301 -37.59 2.46 -0.53
C GLY A 301 -36.19 1.95 -0.82
N ASP A 302 -35.30 2.28 0.11
CA ASP A 302 -33.91 1.83 0.20
C ASP A 302 -33.74 0.37 -0.20
N ASP A 303 -33.30 0.15 -1.43
CA ASP A 303 -32.58 -1.04 -1.81
C ASP A 303 -31.18 -0.57 -2.23
N ASP A 304 -30.26 -0.60 -1.26
CA ASP A 304 -28.81 -0.46 -1.42
C ASP A 304 -28.24 -1.73 -2.10
N SER A 305 -28.95 -2.22 -3.13
CA SER A 305 -28.61 -3.41 -3.88
C SER A 305 -27.66 -3.05 -5.02
N ASP A 306 -26.42 -3.50 -4.83
CA ASP A 306 -25.41 -3.84 -5.82
C ASP A 306 -25.17 -2.87 -6.98
N ASP A 307 -23.91 -2.48 -7.15
CA ASP A 307 -23.45 -2.14 -8.50
C ASP A 307 -23.48 -3.41 -9.35
N PRO A 308 -24.48 -3.61 -10.24
CA PRO A 308 -24.64 -4.86 -10.96
C PRO A 308 -23.51 -5.04 -11.98
N TYR A 309 -22.79 -3.96 -12.33
CA TYR A 309 -21.75 -4.00 -13.33
C TYR A 309 -20.45 -4.62 -12.79
N ARG A 310 -20.02 -4.23 -11.58
CA ARG A 310 -18.80 -4.76 -10.95
C ARG A 310 -18.90 -6.24 -10.62
N TYR A 311 -20.02 -6.67 -10.06
CA TYR A 311 -20.24 -8.09 -9.79
C TYR A 311 -20.31 -8.89 -11.10
N LYS A 312 -21.03 -8.39 -12.13
CA LYS A 312 -21.05 -9.04 -13.45
C LYS A 312 -19.67 -9.21 -14.05
N LEU A 313 -18.78 -8.23 -13.88
CA LEU A 313 -17.40 -8.35 -14.37
C LEU A 313 -16.60 -9.40 -13.59
N THR A 314 -16.76 -9.45 -12.28
CA THR A 314 -16.13 -10.47 -11.42
C THR A 314 -16.61 -11.87 -11.82
N GLU A 315 -17.92 -12.04 -11.99
CA GLU A 315 -18.52 -13.28 -12.45
C GLU A 315 -18.06 -13.67 -13.85
N HIS A 316 -17.96 -12.70 -14.76
CA HIS A 316 -17.47 -12.93 -16.12
C HIS A 316 -16.03 -13.45 -16.13
N ILE A 317 -15.16 -12.90 -15.26
CA ILE A 317 -13.79 -13.40 -15.11
C ILE A 317 -13.79 -14.83 -14.57
N ILE A 318 -14.56 -15.11 -13.52
CA ILE A 318 -14.68 -16.48 -12.97
C ILE A 318 -15.18 -17.45 -14.04
N ASP A 319 -16.20 -17.06 -14.82
CA ASP A 319 -16.77 -17.89 -15.88
C ASP A 319 -15.77 -18.13 -17.02
N LYS A 320 -15.02 -17.11 -17.42
CA LYS A 320 -13.94 -17.21 -18.41
C LYS A 320 -12.92 -18.27 -17.98
N PHE A 321 -12.39 -18.18 -16.76
CA PHE A 321 -11.41 -19.17 -16.27
C PHE A 321 -12.03 -20.54 -16.02
N SER A 322 -13.29 -20.62 -15.59
CA SER A 322 -14.05 -21.87 -15.47
C SER A 322 -14.14 -22.60 -16.81
N GLN A 323 -14.40 -21.88 -17.90
CA GLN A 323 -14.43 -22.45 -19.25
C GLN A 323 -13.04 -22.93 -19.69
N LEU A 324 -11.99 -22.15 -19.45
CA LEU A 324 -10.61 -22.55 -19.76
C LEU A 324 -10.21 -23.84 -19.02
N ILE A 325 -10.53 -23.93 -17.72
CA ILE A 325 -10.28 -25.11 -16.89
C ILE A 325 -10.98 -26.34 -17.48
N LYS A 326 -12.27 -26.23 -17.84
CA LYS A 326 -13.06 -27.32 -18.42
C LYS A 326 -12.54 -27.77 -19.79
N GLN A 327 -12.15 -26.82 -20.65
CA GLN A 327 -11.56 -27.13 -21.95
C GLN A 327 -10.26 -27.93 -21.81
N GLU A 328 -9.41 -27.57 -20.85
CA GLU A 328 -8.19 -28.32 -20.57
C GLU A 328 -8.43 -29.69 -19.93
N THR A 329 -9.58 -29.91 -19.28
CA THR A 329 -9.99 -31.24 -18.80
C THR A 329 -10.36 -32.15 -19.97
N LEU A 330 -11.12 -31.62 -20.94
CA LEU A 330 -11.55 -32.36 -22.13
C LEU A 330 -10.38 -32.76 -23.04
N GLY A 331 -9.35 -31.93 -23.14
CA GLY A 331 -8.14 -32.24 -23.93
C GLY A 331 -7.18 -33.24 -23.28
N ALA A 332 -7.28 -33.48 -21.97
CA ALA A 332 -6.30 -34.24 -21.18
C ALA A 332 -6.68 -35.71 -20.93
N LEU A 333 -7.64 -36.28 -21.66
CA LEU A 333 -8.13 -37.65 -21.50
C LEU A 333 -7.07 -38.78 -21.67
N ASN A 334 -5.80 -38.46 -21.94
CA ASN A 334 -4.75 -39.44 -22.28
C ASN A 334 -3.43 -39.29 -21.51
N SER A 335 -3.39 -38.78 -20.28
CA SER A 335 -2.16 -38.79 -19.50
C SER A 335 -2.39 -39.28 -18.07
N ALA A 336 -1.92 -40.49 -17.79
CA ALA A 336 -1.90 -41.08 -16.47
C ALA A 336 -1.03 -40.22 -15.54
N SER A 337 -1.66 -39.33 -14.78
CA SER A 337 -0.99 -38.47 -13.81
C SER A 337 -0.53 -39.33 -12.63
N THR A 338 0.79 -39.50 -12.52
CA THR A 338 1.44 -40.20 -11.41
C THR A 338 1.45 -39.30 -10.18
N THR A 339 0.80 -39.73 -9.10
CA THR A 339 0.83 -39.04 -7.81
C THR A 339 2.23 -39.14 -7.21
N ILE A 340 2.83 -38.02 -6.85
CA ILE A 340 4.11 -38.02 -6.13
C ILE A 340 3.85 -38.55 -4.71
N THR A 341 4.41 -39.71 -4.40
CA THR A 341 4.33 -40.37 -3.09
C THR A 341 5.57 -40.15 -2.22
N ASN A 342 6.42 -39.18 -2.58
CA ASN A 342 7.66 -38.89 -1.85
C ASN A 342 7.37 -38.43 -0.42
N LYS A 343 8.12 -38.99 0.54
CA LYS A 343 8.10 -38.59 1.97
C LYS A 343 8.59 -37.16 2.18
N ASN A 344 9.44 -36.66 1.30
CA ASN A 344 10.04 -35.34 1.41
C ASN A 344 9.38 -34.36 0.43
N ARG A 345 9.21 -33.11 0.88
CA ARG A 345 8.45 -32.07 0.17
C ARG A 345 9.39 -31.08 -0.52
N VAL A 346 9.03 -30.69 -1.73
CA VAL A 346 9.71 -29.66 -2.52
C VAL A 346 8.70 -28.54 -2.79
N PHE A 347 9.01 -27.35 -2.30
CA PHE A 347 8.11 -26.21 -2.35
C PHE A 347 8.44 -25.26 -3.50
N LEU A 348 7.43 -24.72 -4.15
CA LEU A 348 7.50 -23.54 -5.00
C LEU A 348 6.76 -22.39 -4.33
N ILE A 349 7.41 -21.27 -4.10
CA ILE A 349 6.83 -20.14 -3.37
C ILE A 349 6.91 -18.89 -4.23
N THR A 350 5.76 -18.29 -4.51
CA THR A 350 5.73 -16.97 -5.14
C THR A 350 5.62 -15.87 -4.10
N GLY A 351 6.25 -14.72 -4.35
CA GLY A 351 6.28 -13.62 -3.39
C GLY A 351 7.29 -13.89 -2.26
N ALA A 352 8.35 -14.61 -2.59
CA ALA A 352 9.39 -15.04 -1.65
C ALA A 352 10.14 -13.87 -0.98
N ASN A 353 10.23 -12.73 -1.64
CA ASN A 353 10.82 -11.49 -1.13
C ASN A 353 9.80 -10.54 -0.47
N GLY A 354 8.55 -10.96 -0.32
CA GLY A 354 7.52 -10.21 0.39
C GLY A 354 7.51 -10.53 1.89
N SER A 355 6.83 -9.69 2.66
CA SER A 355 6.68 -9.84 4.12
C SER A 355 6.31 -11.25 4.57
N LEU A 356 5.19 -11.81 4.07
CA LEU A 356 4.71 -13.16 4.44
C LEU A 356 5.55 -14.29 3.85
N GLY A 357 5.91 -14.21 2.56
CA GLY A 357 6.60 -15.30 1.85
C GLY A 357 7.97 -15.64 2.47
N SER A 358 8.70 -14.63 2.92
CA SER A 358 9.98 -14.81 3.61
C SER A 358 9.85 -15.50 4.98
N TRP A 359 8.77 -15.24 5.73
CA TRP A 359 8.48 -15.99 6.97
C TRP A 359 8.15 -17.46 6.68
N ILE A 360 7.35 -17.72 5.64
CA ILE A 360 7.02 -19.08 5.21
C ILE A 360 8.31 -19.84 4.84
N ILE A 361 9.22 -19.21 4.09
CA ILE A 361 10.50 -19.82 3.69
C ILE A 361 11.34 -20.16 4.91
N ARG A 362 11.53 -19.21 5.83
CA ARG A 362 12.25 -19.42 7.09
C ARG A 362 11.73 -20.66 7.81
N ASP A 363 10.43 -20.75 8.03
CA ASP A 363 9.83 -21.84 8.79
C ASP A 363 9.88 -23.18 8.04
N LEU A 364 9.85 -23.17 6.71
CA LEU A 364 10.02 -24.37 5.89
C LEU A 364 11.47 -24.88 5.90
N LEU A 365 12.47 -23.99 5.89
CA LEU A 365 13.88 -24.38 5.99
C LEU A 365 14.20 -25.08 7.32
N LEU A 366 13.51 -24.70 8.40
CA LEU A 366 13.67 -25.34 9.71
C LEU A 366 13.07 -26.75 9.80
N ARG A 367 12.28 -27.18 8.82
CA ARG A 367 11.62 -28.50 8.83
C ARG A 367 12.50 -29.55 8.16
N SER A 368 12.67 -30.70 8.80
CA SER A 368 13.48 -31.81 8.27
C SER A 368 12.85 -32.55 7.08
N ASN A 369 11.54 -32.41 6.87
CA ASN A 369 10.82 -33.07 5.77
C ASN A 369 10.71 -32.21 4.50
N VAL A 370 11.46 -31.11 4.42
CA VAL A 370 11.52 -30.21 3.25
C VAL A 370 12.86 -30.41 2.57
N ASP A 371 12.90 -30.88 1.33
CA ASP A 371 14.18 -31.11 0.65
C ASP A 371 14.69 -29.84 -0.03
N LYS A 372 13.82 -29.13 -0.73
CA LYS A 372 14.16 -27.97 -1.54
C LYS A 372 13.02 -26.96 -1.60
N ILE A 373 13.37 -25.68 -1.72
CA ILE A 373 12.46 -24.56 -1.90
C ILE A 373 12.86 -23.74 -3.14
N TYR A 374 11.97 -23.62 -4.13
CA TYR A 374 12.11 -22.69 -5.24
C TYR A 374 11.41 -21.38 -4.89
N CYS A 375 12.20 -20.30 -4.77
CA CYS A 375 11.76 -18.97 -4.37
C CYS A 375 11.60 -18.09 -5.60
N LEU A 376 10.36 -17.86 -6.04
CA LEU A 376 10.07 -17.00 -7.19
C LEU A 376 9.90 -15.55 -6.74
N ILE A 377 10.75 -14.67 -7.30
CA ILE A 377 10.73 -13.22 -7.08
C ILE A 377 10.56 -12.48 -8.40
N ARG A 378 9.96 -11.29 -8.34
CA ARG A 378 9.81 -10.42 -9.52
C ARG A 378 11.07 -9.58 -9.73
N GLY A 379 11.57 -9.58 -10.96
CA GLY A 379 12.67 -8.72 -11.40
C GLY A 379 14.05 -9.26 -11.03
N PRO A 380 15.10 -8.82 -11.72
CA PRO A 380 16.43 -9.45 -11.74
C PRO A 380 17.22 -9.31 -10.43
N ASP A 381 16.62 -8.73 -9.39
CA ASP A 381 17.33 -8.36 -8.18
C ASP A 381 17.10 -9.36 -7.04
N GLN A 382 17.95 -10.37 -6.98
CA GLN A 382 18.03 -11.29 -5.86
C GLN A 382 18.46 -10.60 -4.56
N ALA A 383 19.09 -9.41 -4.60
CA ALA A 383 19.56 -8.72 -3.40
C ALA A 383 18.39 -8.43 -2.45
N ARG A 384 17.21 -8.06 -2.97
CA ARG A 384 16.02 -7.83 -2.14
C ARG A 384 15.59 -9.07 -1.35
N PHE A 385 15.75 -10.26 -1.94
CA PHE A 385 15.48 -11.53 -1.24
C PHE A 385 16.40 -11.67 -0.02
N TYR A 386 17.72 -11.59 -0.21
CA TYR A 386 18.69 -11.73 0.89
C TYR A 386 18.58 -10.60 1.92
N GLN A 387 18.36 -9.36 1.48
CA GLN A 387 18.14 -8.20 2.35
C GLN A 387 16.96 -8.42 3.29
N THR A 388 15.89 -9.08 2.84
CA THR A 388 14.70 -9.36 3.68
C THR A 388 15.06 -10.24 4.89
N PHE A 389 15.95 -11.22 4.72
CA PHE A 389 16.42 -12.08 5.82
C PHE A 389 17.43 -11.36 6.71
N GLN A 390 18.32 -10.56 6.11
CA GLN A 390 19.28 -9.74 6.86
C GLN A 390 18.57 -8.70 7.76
N GLN A 391 17.51 -8.07 7.27
CA GLN A 391 16.71 -7.11 8.05
C GLN A 391 16.03 -7.75 9.28
N ARG A 392 15.94 -9.08 9.32
CA ARG A 392 15.30 -9.85 10.39
C ARG A 392 16.28 -10.57 11.30
N ASN A 393 17.58 -10.47 11.03
CA ASN A 393 18.63 -11.27 11.68
C ASN A 393 18.46 -12.79 11.47
N ASP A 394 17.89 -13.20 10.34
CA ASP A 394 17.70 -14.60 9.96
C ASP A 394 18.69 -15.04 8.85
N GLU A 395 19.75 -14.26 8.57
CA GLU A 395 20.73 -14.59 7.52
C GLU A 395 21.43 -15.93 7.75
N GLN A 396 21.61 -16.32 9.02
CA GLN A 396 22.21 -17.60 9.38
C GLN A 396 21.38 -18.77 8.90
N ILE A 397 20.04 -18.65 8.91
CA ILE A 397 19.14 -19.71 8.43
C ILE A 397 19.34 -19.95 6.93
N LEU A 398 19.51 -18.87 6.15
CA LEU A 398 19.83 -19.01 4.73
C LEU A 398 21.21 -19.65 4.53
N HIS A 399 22.21 -19.20 5.29
CA HIS A 399 23.57 -19.73 5.17
C HIS A 399 23.64 -21.23 5.50
N ASP A 400 23.02 -21.64 6.60
CA ASP A 400 22.96 -23.04 7.05
C ASP A 400 22.20 -23.95 6.08
N ASN A 401 21.36 -23.36 5.22
CA ASN A 401 20.49 -24.09 4.28
C ASN A 401 20.70 -23.68 2.82
N GLU A 402 21.87 -23.15 2.45
CA GLU A 402 22.15 -22.63 1.09
C GLU A 402 21.86 -23.62 -0.04
N LYS A 403 21.96 -24.93 0.24
CA LYS A 403 21.70 -26.02 -0.74
C LYS A 403 20.24 -26.42 -0.85
N ARG A 404 19.39 -25.95 0.06
CA ARG A 404 17.97 -26.32 0.19
C ARG A 404 17.03 -25.26 -0.37
N PHE A 405 17.53 -24.20 -0.99
CA PHE A 405 16.69 -23.28 -1.75
C PHE A 405 17.37 -22.77 -3.02
N ILE A 406 16.56 -22.31 -3.97
CA ILE A 406 16.99 -21.67 -5.21
C ILE A 406 16.14 -20.43 -5.42
N VAL A 407 16.77 -19.28 -5.67
CA VAL A 407 16.08 -18.03 -5.99
C VAL A 407 15.96 -17.90 -7.51
N LEU A 408 14.72 -17.77 -8.00
CA LEU A 408 14.40 -17.56 -9.41
C LEU A 408 13.88 -16.13 -9.57
N ASP A 409 14.66 -15.29 -10.25
CA ASP A 409 14.46 -13.82 -10.39
C ASP A 409 13.73 -13.40 -11.68
N SER A 410 13.42 -14.36 -12.54
CA SER A 410 12.69 -14.17 -13.79
C SER A 410 11.18 -14.38 -13.65
N MET A 411 10.59 -14.29 -12.45
CA MET A 411 9.15 -14.55 -12.30
C MET A 411 8.31 -13.50 -13.04
N ASP A 412 7.60 -13.96 -14.06
CA ASP A 412 6.52 -13.23 -14.72
C ASP A 412 5.27 -14.13 -14.80
N LEU A 413 4.33 -13.88 -13.89
CA LEU A 413 3.09 -14.64 -13.78
C LEU A 413 2.13 -14.43 -14.97
N SER A 414 2.32 -13.35 -15.74
CA SER A 414 1.52 -13.11 -16.95
C SER A 414 1.89 -14.05 -18.10
N GLN A 415 3.08 -14.67 -18.03
CA GLN A 415 3.60 -15.59 -19.05
C GLN A 415 3.26 -17.05 -18.73
N GLN A 416 3.05 -17.86 -19.77
CA GLN A 416 2.64 -19.26 -19.66
C GLN A 416 3.60 -20.13 -18.83
N TYR A 417 4.91 -19.88 -18.90
CA TYR A 417 5.94 -20.60 -18.14
C TYR A 417 6.42 -19.83 -16.90
N LEU A 418 5.61 -18.90 -16.39
CA LEU A 418 5.91 -18.09 -15.21
C LEU A 418 7.18 -17.23 -15.37
N GLY A 419 7.54 -16.91 -16.63
CA GLY A 419 8.78 -16.22 -17.00
C GLY A 419 10.05 -17.08 -16.95
N GLN A 420 9.93 -18.39 -16.70
CA GLN A 420 11.04 -19.33 -16.68
C GLN A 420 11.35 -19.89 -18.08
N THR A 421 12.55 -20.48 -18.24
CA THR A 421 12.88 -21.26 -19.44
C THR A 421 12.08 -22.57 -19.46
N GLU A 422 11.96 -23.20 -20.63
CA GLU A 422 11.24 -24.47 -20.74
C GLU A 422 11.89 -25.59 -19.91
N GLU A 423 13.22 -25.57 -19.81
CA GLU A 423 13.99 -26.54 -19.01
C GLU A 423 13.68 -26.38 -17.53
N MET A 424 13.71 -25.16 -17.01
CA MET A 424 13.37 -24.86 -15.62
C MET A 424 11.89 -25.18 -15.33
N TYR A 425 10.98 -24.85 -16.25
CA TYR A 425 9.56 -25.17 -16.08
C TYR A 425 9.33 -26.69 -16.00
N LYS A 426 10.04 -27.50 -16.81
CA LYS A 426 10.02 -28.96 -16.70
C LYS A 426 10.61 -29.46 -15.39
N GLU A 427 11.72 -28.87 -14.93
CA GLU A 427 12.30 -29.19 -13.60
C GLU A 427 11.29 -28.97 -12.48
N LEU A 428 10.56 -27.84 -12.52
CA LEU A 428 9.50 -27.54 -11.56
C LEU A 428 8.35 -28.55 -11.66
N GLN A 429 7.92 -28.91 -12.87
CA GLN A 429 6.89 -29.92 -13.09
C GLN A 429 7.25 -31.29 -12.51
N GLU A 430 8.52 -31.68 -12.57
CA GLU A 430 8.99 -33.00 -12.14
C GLU A 430 9.21 -33.09 -10.62
N ASN A 431 9.72 -32.01 -10.02
CA ASN A 431 10.24 -32.07 -8.65
C ASN A 431 9.31 -31.44 -7.60
N VAL A 432 8.53 -30.41 -7.96
CA VAL A 432 7.70 -29.68 -6.99
C VAL A 432 6.54 -30.55 -6.51
N THR A 433 6.33 -30.59 -5.20
CA THR A 433 5.20 -31.28 -4.57
C THR A 433 4.12 -30.32 -4.09
N ASP A 434 4.52 -29.09 -3.74
CA ASP A 434 3.65 -28.11 -3.11
C ASP A 434 3.94 -26.70 -3.64
N ILE A 435 2.88 -26.00 -4.02
CA ILE A 435 2.95 -24.61 -4.48
C ILE A 435 2.28 -23.72 -3.44
N ILE A 436 2.98 -22.69 -2.96
CA ILE A 436 2.43 -21.64 -2.10
C ILE A 436 2.39 -20.34 -2.91
N HIS A 437 1.18 -19.92 -3.28
CA HIS A 437 0.97 -18.71 -4.06
C HIS A 437 0.67 -17.52 -3.14
N SER A 438 1.70 -16.72 -2.82
CA SER A 438 1.58 -15.51 -1.99
C SER A 438 1.80 -14.21 -2.76
N ALA A 439 2.36 -14.25 -3.97
CA ALA A 439 2.59 -13.06 -4.78
C ALA A 439 1.26 -12.41 -5.20
N TRP A 440 1.00 -11.18 -4.74
CA TRP A 440 -0.17 -10.39 -5.17
C TRP A 440 0.18 -8.91 -5.25
N LYS A 441 -0.48 -8.18 -6.16
CA LYS A 441 -0.40 -6.71 -6.19
C LYS A 441 -1.26 -6.17 -5.04
N VAL A 442 -0.71 -5.39 -4.10
CA VAL A 442 -1.50 -4.80 -3.01
C VAL A 442 -1.78 -3.35 -3.36
N ASN A 443 -2.86 -3.13 -4.12
CA ASN A 443 -3.33 -1.79 -4.45
C ASN A 443 -4.86 -1.78 -4.47
N PHE A 444 -5.47 -1.11 -3.49
CA PHE A 444 -6.91 -1.08 -3.28
C PHE A 444 -7.65 -0.16 -4.26
N ASN A 445 -6.91 0.68 -4.99
CA ASN A 445 -7.45 1.60 -5.96
C ASN A 445 -7.66 0.95 -7.34
N LEU A 446 -7.03 -0.19 -7.60
CA LEU A 446 -7.15 -0.88 -8.88
C LEU A 446 -8.49 -1.58 -9.04
N THR A 447 -8.93 -1.70 -10.29
CA THR A 447 -10.12 -2.46 -10.67
C THR A 447 -9.77 -3.94 -10.83
N ILE A 448 -10.75 -4.84 -10.79
CA ILE A 448 -10.49 -6.28 -10.99
C ILE A 448 -9.81 -6.58 -12.35
N LYS A 449 -10.07 -5.79 -13.39
CA LYS A 449 -9.40 -5.95 -14.72
C LYS A 449 -7.89 -5.78 -14.63
N ASP A 450 -7.43 -4.86 -13.78
CA ASP A 450 -6.00 -4.60 -13.59
C ASP A 450 -5.29 -5.77 -12.88
N PHE A 451 -6.05 -6.66 -12.22
CA PHE A 451 -5.56 -7.89 -11.62
C PHE A 451 -5.63 -9.09 -12.56
N GLU A 452 -6.44 -9.02 -13.62
CA GLU A 452 -6.72 -10.16 -14.48
C GLU A 452 -5.44 -10.69 -15.17
N ASN A 453 -4.67 -9.79 -15.77
CA ASN A 453 -3.48 -10.15 -16.56
C ASN A 453 -2.31 -10.69 -15.71
N ASP A 454 -2.06 -10.10 -14.55
CA ASP A 454 -0.88 -10.44 -13.74
C ASP A 454 -1.20 -11.48 -12.66
N CYS A 455 -2.29 -11.30 -11.93
CA CYS A 455 -2.56 -12.04 -10.69
C CYS A 455 -3.50 -13.23 -10.94
N ILE A 456 -4.64 -13.00 -11.62
CA ILE A 456 -5.63 -14.06 -11.87
C ILE A 456 -5.11 -15.05 -12.92
N ASN A 457 -4.59 -14.56 -14.06
CA ASN A 457 -3.86 -15.38 -15.02
C ASN A 457 -2.67 -16.10 -14.38
N GLY A 458 -1.94 -15.42 -13.49
CA GLY A 458 -0.85 -16.02 -12.73
C GLY A 458 -1.28 -17.21 -11.88
N THR A 459 -2.42 -17.07 -11.19
CA THR A 459 -3.03 -18.16 -10.42
C THR A 459 -3.39 -19.32 -11.34
N TYR A 460 -3.98 -19.04 -12.49
CA TYR A 460 -4.31 -20.06 -13.50
C TYR A 460 -3.07 -20.81 -14.01
N HIS A 461 -1.99 -20.10 -14.37
CA HIS A 461 -0.74 -20.71 -14.82
C HIS A 461 -0.10 -21.58 -13.73
N LEU A 462 -0.11 -21.15 -12.47
CA LEU A 462 0.40 -21.95 -11.36
C LEU A 462 -0.49 -23.18 -11.08
N LEU A 463 -1.81 -23.06 -11.22
CA LEU A 463 -2.72 -24.22 -11.14
C LEU A 463 -2.44 -25.22 -12.26
N LYS A 464 -2.11 -24.77 -13.47
CA LYS A 464 -1.69 -25.67 -14.57
C LYS A 464 -0.38 -26.40 -14.26
N LEU A 465 0.58 -25.71 -13.65
CA LEU A 465 1.80 -26.35 -13.14
C LEU A 465 1.45 -27.42 -12.09
N ALA A 466 0.58 -27.07 -11.13
CA ALA A 466 0.14 -27.98 -10.07
C ALA A 466 -0.56 -29.23 -10.63
N LYS A 467 -1.40 -29.06 -11.65
CA LYS A 467 -2.14 -30.13 -12.33
C LYS A 467 -1.22 -31.21 -12.89
N ALA A 468 -0.03 -30.86 -13.39
CA ALA A 468 0.88 -31.79 -14.07
C ALA A 468 1.19 -33.05 -13.24
N LYS A 469 1.34 -32.89 -11.92
CA LYS A 469 1.66 -33.98 -10.97
C LYS A 469 0.72 -34.08 -9.77
N LYS A 470 -0.44 -33.43 -9.83
CA LYS A 470 -1.38 -33.28 -8.69
C LYS A 470 -0.69 -32.72 -7.44
N MET A 471 0.12 -31.68 -7.64
CA MET A 471 0.79 -30.95 -6.56
C MET A 471 -0.26 -30.33 -5.64
N ARG A 472 0.06 -30.15 -4.35
CA ARG A 472 -0.80 -29.37 -3.46
C ARG A 472 -0.67 -27.90 -3.79
N PHE A 473 -1.80 -27.20 -3.85
CA PHE A 473 -1.84 -25.78 -4.17
C PHE A 473 -2.40 -25.00 -2.98
N HIS A 474 -1.55 -24.18 -2.38
CA HIS A 474 -1.90 -23.32 -1.26
C HIS A 474 -2.03 -21.88 -1.76
N PHE A 475 -3.26 -21.40 -1.89
CA PHE A 475 -3.54 -20.02 -2.24
C PHE A 475 -3.63 -19.14 -0.99
N ILE A 476 -2.82 -18.08 -0.92
CA ILE A 476 -2.93 -17.10 0.16
C ILE A 476 -3.95 -16.03 -0.25
N SER A 477 -5.15 -16.10 0.32
CA SER A 477 -6.21 -15.12 0.10
C SER A 477 -6.19 -13.96 1.10
N SER A 478 -7.28 -13.21 1.22
CA SER A 478 -7.45 -12.08 2.13
C SER A 478 -8.91 -12.02 2.58
N VAL A 479 -9.16 -11.66 3.84
CA VAL A 479 -10.51 -11.43 4.39
C VAL A 479 -11.35 -10.44 3.56
N SER A 480 -10.71 -9.60 2.75
CA SER A 480 -11.39 -8.73 1.79
C SER A 480 -12.20 -9.46 0.71
N SER A 481 -11.98 -10.76 0.50
CA SER A 481 -12.77 -11.59 -0.43
C SER A 481 -14.19 -11.87 0.07
N ALA A 482 -14.41 -11.73 1.37
CA ALA A 482 -15.66 -12.12 2.03
C ALA A 482 -16.40 -10.93 2.68
N GLY A 483 -15.80 -9.73 2.65
CA GLY A 483 -16.44 -8.49 3.10
C GLY A 483 -16.30 -8.26 4.61
N SER A 484 -16.79 -7.11 5.09
CA SER A 484 -16.76 -6.73 6.50
C SER A 484 -18.16 -6.71 7.09
N GLY A 485 -18.35 -7.28 8.29
CA GLY A 485 -19.54 -7.05 9.12
C GLY A 485 -20.51 -8.22 9.30
N GLN A 486 -20.23 -9.39 8.71
CA GLN A 486 -21.00 -10.63 8.95
C GLN A 486 -20.09 -11.73 9.50
N ILE A 487 -20.67 -12.69 10.24
CA ILE A 487 -19.97 -13.92 10.63
C ILE A 487 -19.86 -14.78 9.39
N ILE A 488 -18.63 -15.02 8.92
CA ILE A 488 -18.34 -15.78 7.70
C ILE A 488 -17.80 -17.14 8.12
N LYS A 489 -18.42 -18.20 7.61
CA LYS A 489 -17.96 -19.57 7.84
C LYS A 489 -16.72 -19.85 6.99
N GLU A 490 -15.80 -20.66 7.51
CA GLU A 490 -14.63 -21.14 6.78
C GLU A 490 -15.02 -22.28 5.80
N GLU A 491 -15.90 -21.96 4.86
CA GLU A 491 -16.34 -22.83 3.78
C GLU A 491 -16.21 -22.11 2.43
N PRO A 492 -16.19 -22.82 1.28
CA PRO A 492 -16.14 -22.17 -0.02
C PRO A 492 -17.24 -21.13 -0.16
N LEU A 493 -16.84 -19.87 -0.40
CA LEU A 493 -17.77 -18.75 -0.48
C LEU A 493 -18.79 -18.98 -1.59
N PRO A 494 -20.08 -18.65 -1.40
CA PRO A 494 -21.06 -18.75 -2.47
C PRO A 494 -20.80 -17.66 -3.53
N ARG A 495 -21.23 -17.93 -4.77
CA ARG A 495 -21.22 -16.91 -5.84
C ARG A 495 -22.34 -15.91 -5.63
N GLN A 496 -22.11 -14.89 -4.80
CA GLN A 496 -23.11 -13.88 -4.46
C GLN A 496 -22.57 -12.45 -4.59
N PRO A 497 -23.38 -11.52 -5.16
CA PRO A 497 -23.08 -10.10 -5.10
C PRO A 497 -22.89 -9.57 -3.67
N GLY A 498 -22.08 -8.53 -3.52
CA GLY A 498 -21.88 -7.85 -2.24
C GLY A 498 -21.00 -8.57 -1.21
N LEU A 499 -20.58 -9.83 -1.45
CA LEU A 499 -19.65 -10.53 -0.55
C LEU A 499 -18.26 -9.92 -0.51
N PRO A 500 -17.48 -9.84 -1.60
CA PRO A 500 -16.18 -9.20 -1.55
C PRO A 500 -16.32 -7.70 -1.26
N LEU A 501 -15.33 -7.12 -0.56
CA LEU A 501 -15.24 -5.66 -0.41
C LEU A 501 -15.29 -4.99 -1.79
N LYS A 502 -15.93 -3.81 -1.86
CA LYS A 502 -16.16 -3.00 -3.07
C LYS A 502 -14.86 -2.36 -3.61
N GLN A 503 -13.83 -3.18 -3.85
CA GLN A 503 -12.51 -2.81 -4.34
C GLN A 503 -11.94 -3.95 -5.20
N GLY A 504 -11.19 -3.63 -6.25
CA GLY A 504 -10.70 -4.65 -7.19
C GLY A 504 -9.77 -5.67 -6.53
N TYR A 505 -9.02 -5.29 -5.49
CA TYR A 505 -8.21 -6.22 -4.71
C TYR A 505 -9.06 -7.34 -4.08
N GLY A 506 -10.14 -7.00 -3.37
CA GLY A 506 -11.02 -7.97 -2.71
C GLY A 506 -11.71 -8.89 -3.72
N GLN A 507 -12.22 -8.29 -4.80
CA GLN A 507 -12.86 -9.01 -5.90
C GLN A 507 -11.89 -9.96 -6.62
N SER A 508 -10.63 -9.56 -6.83
CA SER A 508 -9.62 -10.41 -7.48
C SER A 508 -9.26 -11.63 -6.64
N LYS A 509 -9.16 -11.46 -5.31
CA LYS A 509 -8.93 -12.57 -4.37
C LYS A 509 -10.12 -13.53 -4.34
N TYR A 510 -11.34 -12.99 -4.24
CA TYR A 510 -12.57 -13.75 -4.33
C TYR A 510 -12.67 -14.55 -5.65
N ALA A 511 -12.41 -13.92 -6.79
CA ALA A 511 -12.43 -14.61 -8.08
C ALA A 511 -11.40 -15.75 -8.14
N SER A 512 -10.21 -15.54 -7.56
CA SER A 512 -9.14 -16.53 -7.54
C SER A 512 -9.44 -17.71 -6.60
N GLU A 513 -10.09 -17.48 -5.46
CA GLU A 513 -10.60 -18.57 -4.60
C GLU A 513 -11.56 -19.48 -5.37
N HIS A 514 -12.51 -18.89 -6.11
CA HIS A 514 -13.44 -19.63 -6.96
C HIS A 514 -12.72 -20.41 -8.06
N ILE A 515 -11.74 -19.79 -8.73
CA ILE A 515 -10.93 -20.45 -9.77
C ILE A 515 -10.15 -21.63 -9.20
N CYS A 516 -9.54 -21.49 -8.03
CA CYS A 516 -8.86 -22.58 -7.33
C CYS A 516 -9.82 -23.71 -6.98
N TRP A 517 -11.00 -23.40 -6.46
CA TRP A 517 -12.01 -24.40 -6.11
C TRP A 517 -12.56 -25.15 -7.34
N ILE A 518 -12.79 -24.43 -8.45
CA ILE A 518 -13.20 -25.03 -9.73
C ILE A 518 -12.08 -25.94 -10.26
N ALA A 519 -10.84 -25.46 -10.30
CA ALA A 519 -9.69 -26.26 -10.74
C ALA A 519 -9.52 -27.53 -9.90
N MET A 520 -9.67 -27.42 -8.57
CA MET A 520 -9.62 -28.58 -7.67
C MET A 520 -10.66 -29.64 -8.05
N LYS A 521 -11.91 -29.23 -8.30
CA LYS A 521 -12.99 -30.15 -8.68
C LYS A 521 -12.81 -30.75 -10.07
N GLU A 522 -12.46 -29.94 -11.05
CA GLU A 522 -12.38 -30.35 -12.46
C GLU A 522 -11.10 -31.14 -12.77
N TRP A 523 -9.98 -30.81 -12.11
CA TRP A 523 -8.68 -31.45 -12.35
C TRP A 523 -8.31 -32.50 -11.29
N GLY A 524 -9.16 -32.72 -10.28
CA GLY A 524 -8.93 -33.71 -9.22
C GLY A 524 -7.67 -33.43 -8.41
N MET A 525 -7.43 -32.14 -8.10
CA MET A 525 -6.30 -31.74 -7.26
C MET A 525 -6.55 -32.14 -5.80
N LEU A 526 -5.48 -32.25 -5.02
CA LEU A 526 -5.57 -32.58 -3.60
C LEU A 526 -6.19 -31.42 -2.82
N ASN A 527 -7.15 -31.72 -1.95
CA ASN A 527 -7.75 -30.78 -1.00
C ASN A 527 -6.86 -30.62 0.23
#